data_AF-A0A382V442-F1
#
_entry.id   AF-A0A382V442-F1
#
_cell.length_a   1.000
_cell.length_b   1.000
_cell.length_c   1.000
_cell.angle_alpha   90.00
_cell.angle_beta   90.00
_cell.angle_gamma   90.00
#
_symmetry.space_group_name_H-M   'P 1'
#
loop_
_entity.id
_entity.type
_entity.pdbx_description
1 polymer ?
#
loop_
_entity_poly.entity_id
_entity_poly.type
_entity_poly.pdbx_seq_one_letter_code
_entity_poly.pdbx_strand_id
1 'polypeptide(L)'
;MHKTVDEKIDQWFEDRGIVANGKTMSQAIKTLEETTELIDAINTNNLLEIVDAVGDIYVTLRGVCKVQGIDLTFCAEAAYNEIKDRKGYLRPDGTFVREHDRLPEKLMSDDYEHTEEYYDTERNRAVETVNDNIYVKDEETGRNKQMSAKEYWDSLPDVVASKDIPTRTVWRTDPNDPKVIPFTEDSKDVD
;
A
#
# COMPACT_ATOMS: atom_id res chain seq x y z
N MET A 1 26.47 -24.94 -21.93
CA MET A 1 26.35 -23.64 -21.24
C MET A 1 25.72 -23.89 -19.89
N HIS A 2 26.31 -23.43 -18.79
CA HIS A 2 25.69 -23.61 -17.46
C HIS A 2 24.53 -22.62 -17.33
N LYS A 3 23.34 -23.12 -16.96
CA LYS A 3 22.18 -22.27 -16.64
C LYS A 3 22.42 -21.54 -15.31
N THR A 4 22.19 -20.24 -15.30
CA THR A 4 22.08 -19.39 -14.11
C THR A 4 20.94 -19.85 -13.20
N VAL A 5 20.92 -19.40 -11.93
CA VAL A 5 19.83 -19.71 -11.00
C VAL A 5 18.52 -19.11 -11.52
N ASP A 6 18.56 -17.89 -12.03
CA ASP A 6 17.44 -17.18 -12.63
C ASP A 6 16.79 -17.97 -13.77
N GLU A 7 17.59 -18.51 -14.69
CA GLU A 7 17.09 -19.34 -15.79
C GLU A 7 16.45 -20.65 -15.30
N LYS A 8 16.89 -21.18 -14.15
CA LYS A 8 16.29 -22.39 -13.55
C LYS A 8 14.94 -22.05 -12.90
N ILE A 9 14.83 -20.90 -12.23
CA ILE A 9 13.58 -20.41 -11.65
C ILE A 9 12.57 -20.15 -12.76
N ASP A 10 12.98 -19.45 -13.82
CA ASP A 10 12.12 -19.17 -14.97
C ASP A 10 11.60 -20.46 -15.60
N GLN A 11 12.48 -21.44 -15.83
CA GLN A 11 12.09 -22.73 -16.37
C GLN A 11 11.10 -23.46 -15.45
N TRP A 12 11.25 -23.37 -14.13
CA TRP A 12 10.35 -23.99 -13.17
C TRP A 12 8.91 -23.47 -13.28
N PHE A 13 8.74 -22.17 -13.55
CA PHE A 13 7.43 -21.55 -13.78
C PHE A 13 6.81 -22.00 -15.12
N GLU A 14 7.62 -22.11 -16.17
CA GLU A 14 7.19 -22.61 -17.49
C GLU A 14 6.75 -24.08 -17.40
N ASP A 15 7.56 -24.92 -16.77
CA ASP A 15 7.32 -26.37 -16.65
C ASP A 15 6.01 -26.69 -15.91
N ARG A 16 5.56 -25.79 -15.04
CA ARG A 16 4.30 -25.91 -14.28
C ARG A 16 3.11 -25.23 -14.95
N GLY A 17 3.33 -24.64 -16.14
CA GLY A 17 2.30 -23.91 -16.86
C GLY A 17 1.81 -22.66 -16.13
N ILE A 18 2.59 -22.12 -15.18
CA ILE A 18 2.23 -20.92 -14.42
C ILE A 18 2.33 -19.69 -15.32
N VAL A 19 3.32 -19.63 -16.21
CA VAL A 19 3.42 -18.52 -17.18
C VAL A 19 2.23 -18.52 -18.13
N ALA A 20 1.77 -19.69 -18.55
CA ALA A 20 0.66 -19.83 -19.50
C ALA A 20 -0.73 -19.59 -18.87
N ASN A 21 -0.93 -19.98 -17.61
CA ASN A 21 -2.27 -20.01 -16.98
C ASN A 21 -2.39 -19.16 -15.70
N GLY A 22 -1.27 -18.71 -15.17
CA GLY A 22 -1.21 -17.93 -13.93
C GLY A 22 -1.74 -16.51 -14.13
N LYS A 23 -2.20 -15.91 -13.04
CA LYS A 23 -2.60 -14.50 -12.99
C LYS A 23 -1.54 -13.71 -12.24
N THR A 24 -1.18 -12.55 -12.75
CA THR A 24 -0.20 -11.65 -12.11
C THR A 24 -0.58 -11.36 -10.66
N MET A 25 -1.87 -11.07 -10.41
CA MET A 25 -2.38 -10.83 -9.06
C MET A 25 -2.18 -12.03 -8.12
N SER A 26 -2.33 -13.27 -8.61
CA SER A 26 -2.08 -14.46 -7.78
C SER A 26 -0.61 -14.58 -7.37
N GLN A 27 0.33 -14.23 -8.24
CA GLN A 27 1.75 -14.20 -7.91
C GLN A 27 2.10 -13.04 -6.95
N ALA A 28 1.42 -11.90 -7.09
CA ALA A 28 1.58 -10.77 -6.18
C ALA A 28 1.06 -11.10 -4.77
N ILE A 29 -0.08 -11.79 -4.66
CA ILE A 29 -0.59 -12.31 -3.38
C ILE A 29 0.42 -13.27 -2.77
N LYS A 30 1.01 -14.18 -3.58
CA LYS A 30 2.04 -15.08 -3.07
C LYS A 30 3.26 -14.33 -2.54
N THR A 31 3.70 -13.29 -3.24
CA THR A 31 4.80 -12.41 -2.77
C THR A 31 4.49 -11.77 -1.42
N LEU A 32 3.24 -11.35 -1.20
CA LEU A 32 2.80 -10.79 0.08
C LEU A 32 2.87 -11.85 1.20
N GLU A 33 2.44 -13.09 0.93
CA GLU A 33 2.57 -14.21 1.87
C GLU A 33 4.03 -14.40 2.31
N GLU A 34 4.98 -14.49 1.35
CA GLU A 34 6.40 -14.68 1.69
C GLU A 34 6.99 -13.49 2.48
N THR A 35 6.48 -12.28 2.24
CA THR A 35 6.86 -11.10 3.02
C THR A 35 6.37 -11.20 4.46
N THR A 36 5.18 -11.76 4.69
CA THR A 36 4.68 -11.99 6.06
C THR A 36 5.49 -13.07 6.78
N GLU A 37 5.89 -14.12 6.08
CA GLU A 37 6.78 -15.16 6.64
C GLU A 37 8.15 -14.58 7.03
N LEU A 38 8.71 -13.68 6.22
CA LEU A 38 9.93 -12.96 6.56
C LEU A 38 9.79 -12.13 7.84
N ILE A 39 8.67 -11.41 8.01
CA ILE A 39 8.41 -10.62 9.22
C ILE A 39 8.38 -11.53 10.45
N ASP A 40 7.68 -12.66 10.36
CA ASP A 40 7.58 -13.63 11.45
C ASP A 40 8.94 -14.27 11.77
N ALA A 41 9.73 -14.61 10.74
CA ALA A 41 11.08 -15.15 10.89
C ALA A 41 12.05 -14.17 11.57
N ILE A 42 11.98 -12.88 11.21
CA ILE A 42 12.75 -11.82 11.87
C ILE A 42 12.32 -11.65 13.32
N ASN A 43 11.01 -11.58 13.58
CA ASN A 43 10.46 -11.41 14.93
C ASN A 43 10.87 -12.55 15.87
N THR A 44 11.04 -13.76 15.33
CA THR A 44 11.48 -14.95 16.07
C THR A 44 13.00 -15.17 16.06
N ASN A 45 13.78 -14.28 15.43
CA ASN A 45 15.23 -14.41 15.23
C ASN A 45 15.66 -15.75 14.60
N ASN A 46 14.84 -16.30 13.70
CA ASN A 46 15.12 -17.58 13.07
C ASN A 46 15.87 -17.39 11.74
N LEU A 47 17.20 -17.50 11.79
CA LEU A 47 18.06 -17.27 10.61
C LEU A 47 17.73 -18.21 9.43
N LEU A 48 17.33 -19.46 9.69
CA LEU A 48 17.05 -20.40 8.61
C LEU A 48 15.80 -19.97 7.83
N GLU A 49 14.74 -19.62 8.54
CA GLU A 49 13.48 -19.14 7.95
C GLU A 49 13.65 -17.76 7.30
N ILE A 50 14.53 -16.90 7.83
CA ILE A 50 14.88 -15.63 7.17
C ILE A 50 15.50 -15.90 5.78
N VAL A 51 16.43 -16.87 5.69
CA VAL A 51 17.07 -17.21 4.41
C VAL A 51 16.06 -17.78 3.42
N ASP A 52 15.15 -18.63 3.89
CA ASP A 52 14.09 -19.25 3.08
C ASP A 52 13.12 -18.19 2.54
N ALA A 53 12.54 -17.38 3.44
CA ALA A 53 11.57 -16.35 3.08
C ALA A 53 12.16 -15.28 2.14
N VAL A 54 13.43 -14.87 2.33
CA VAL A 54 14.10 -13.95 1.38
C VAL A 54 14.23 -14.60 -0.01
N GLY A 55 14.54 -15.89 -0.07
CA GLY A 55 14.58 -16.65 -1.32
C GLY A 55 13.22 -16.73 -2.00
N ASP A 56 12.17 -17.00 -1.24
CA ASP A 56 10.81 -17.14 -1.76
C ASP A 56 10.20 -15.80 -2.20
N ILE A 57 10.50 -14.70 -1.51
CA ILE A 57 10.19 -13.35 -2.00
C ILE A 57 10.84 -13.11 -3.37
N TYR A 58 12.11 -13.49 -3.54
CA TYR A 58 12.79 -13.34 -4.82
C TYR A 58 12.15 -14.19 -5.94
N VAL A 59 11.84 -15.46 -5.65
CA VAL A 59 11.21 -16.38 -6.60
C VAL A 59 9.82 -15.88 -7.00
N THR A 60 9.01 -15.42 -6.04
CA THR A 60 7.63 -14.97 -6.28
C THR A 60 7.59 -13.63 -7.01
N LEU A 61 8.48 -12.68 -6.69
CA LEU A 61 8.66 -11.44 -7.48
C LEU A 61 9.06 -11.75 -8.93
N ARG A 62 10.01 -12.67 -9.14
CA ARG A 62 10.36 -13.14 -10.49
C ARG A 62 9.16 -13.78 -11.18
N GLY A 63 8.35 -14.55 -10.46
CA GLY A 63 7.08 -15.11 -10.94
C GLY A 63 6.09 -14.04 -11.43
N VAL A 64 5.91 -12.95 -10.68
CA VAL A 64 5.09 -11.79 -11.10
C VAL A 64 5.59 -11.23 -12.44
N CYS A 65 6.90 -10.98 -12.54
CA CYS A 65 7.53 -10.48 -13.76
C CYS A 65 7.34 -11.45 -14.94
N LYS A 66 7.53 -12.76 -14.74
CA LYS A 66 7.40 -13.76 -15.80
C LYS A 66 5.98 -13.88 -16.33
N VAL A 67 4.97 -13.90 -15.45
CA VAL A 67 3.56 -13.93 -15.88
C VAL A 67 3.18 -12.64 -16.62
N GLN A 68 3.71 -11.49 -16.18
CA GLN A 68 3.45 -10.19 -16.82
C GLN A 68 4.27 -9.95 -18.10
N GLY A 69 5.27 -10.79 -18.39
CA GLY A 69 6.19 -10.60 -19.52
C GLY A 69 7.17 -9.44 -19.33
N ILE A 70 7.52 -9.12 -18.08
CA ILE A 70 8.45 -8.05 -17.70
C ILE A 70 9.80 -8.66 -17.32
N ASP A 71 10.89 -7.98 -17.68
CA ASP A 71 12.23 -8.34 -17.20
C ASP A 71 12.47 -7.79 -15.77
N LEU A 72 12.78 -8.68 -14.83
CA LEU A 72 13.09 -8.30 -13.45
C LEU A 72 14.34 -7.42 -13.37
N THR A 73 15.31 -7.60 -14.27
CA THR A 73 16.52 -6.78 -14.32
C THR A 73 16.18 -5.34 -14.63
N PHE A 74 15.31 -5.11 -15.62
CA PHE A 74 14.78 -3.79 -15.95
C PHE A 74 14.09 -3.12 -14.73
N CYS A 75 13.28 -3.87 -13.97
CA CYS A 75 12.66 -3.35 -12.75
C CYS A 75 13.71 -2.91 -11.71
N ALA A 76 14.76 -3.72 -11.51
CA ALA A 76 15.83 -3.42 -10.57
C ALA A 76 16.65 -2.21 -11.02
N GLU A 77 16.96 -2.10 -12.31
CA GLU A 77 17.66 -0.94 -12.89
C GLU A 77 16.84 0.34 -12.75
N ALA A 78 15.54 0.28 -13.03
CA ALA A 78 14.63 1.41 -12.83
C ALA A 78 14.62 1.84 -11.36
N ALA A 79 14.46 0.91 -10.42
CA ALA A 79 14.50 1.21 -8.99
C ALA A 79 15.85 1.77 -8.54
N TYR A 80 16.97 1.25 -9.03
CA TYR A 80 18.30 1.77 -8.74
C TYR A 80 18.45 3.23 -9.21
N ASN A 81 18.01 3.53 -10.44
CA ASN A 81 18.07 4.88 -10.99
C ASN A 81 17.28 5.90 -10.17
N GLU A 82 16.18 5.48 -9.54
CA GLU A 82 15.40 6.31 -8.61
C GLU A 82 16.07 6.54 -7.25
N ILE A 83 16.96 5.65 -6.80
CA ILE A 83 17.57 5.74 -5.47
C ILE A 83 19.03 6.19 -5.45
N LYS A 84 19.77 6.02 -6.55
CA LYS A 84 21.23 6.20 -6.61
C LYS A 84 21.73 7.58 -6.19
N ASP A 85 20.95 8.63 -6.46
CA ASP A 85 21.32 10.02 -6.17
C ASP A 85 20.63 10.57 -4.91
N ARG A 86 19.83 9.76 -4.20
CA ARG A 86 19.09 10.20 -3.00
C ARG A 86 20.05 10.69 -1.92
N LYS A 87 19.72 11.84 -1.33
CA LYS A 87 20.39 12.41 -0.16
C LYS A 87 19.50 12.27 1.08
N GLY A 88 20.12 12.07 2.23
CA GLY A 88 19.41 11.78 3.47
C GLY A 88 20.34 11.29 4.57
N TYR A 89 19.75 10.85 5.68
CA TYR A 89 20.46 10.30 6.83
C TYR A 89 19.71 9.12 7.42
N LEU A 90 20.42 8.26 8.14
CA LEU A 90 19.83 7.15 8.87
C LEU A 90 19.52 7.59 10.30
N ARG A 91 18.28 7.39 10.75
CA ARG A 91 17.90 7.63 12.14
C ARG A 91 18.40 6.50 13.06
N PRO A 92 18.48 6.74 14.40
CA PRO A 92 18.83 5.71 15.37
C PRO A 92 17.89 4.49 15.37
N ASP A 93 16.65 4.66 14.92
CA ASP A 93 15.65 3.60 14.75
C ASP A 93 15.87 2.74 13.48
N GLY A 94 16.90 3.05 12.67
CA GLY A 94 17.21 2.34 11.43
C GLY A 94 16.44 2.83 10.20
N THR A 95 15.60 3.86 10.31
CA THR A 95 14.86 4.40 9.16
C THR A 95 15.69 5.42 8.40
N PHE A 96 15.78 5.26 7.07
CA PHE A 96 16.39 6.26 6.20
C PHE A 96 15.43 7.41 5.93
N VAL A 97 15.84 8.65 6.22
CA VAL A 97 15.07 9.88 5.99
C VAL A 97 15.69 10.65 4.83
N ARG A 98 14.89 10.91 3.79
CA ARG A 98 15.32 11.70 2.64
C ARG A 98 15.42 13.18 3.01
N GLU A 99 16.38 13.88 2.40
CA GLU A 99 16.62 15.30 2.67
C GLU A 99 15.40 16.20 2.37
N HIS A 100 14.62 15.87 1.33
CA HIS A 100 13.41 16.59 0.93
C HIS A 100 12.15 16.16 1.69
N ASP A 101 12.22 15.11 2.51
CA ASP A 101 11.13 14.69 3.41
C ASP A 101 11.18 15.47 4.75
N ARG A 102 12.12 16.43 4.90
CA ARG A 102 12.18 17.31 6.07
C ARG A 102 11.00 18.27 6.06
N LEU A 103 10.15 18.21 7.10
CA LEU A 103 9.37 19.36 7.52
C LEU A 103 10.34 20.54 7.77
N PRO A 104 9.94 21.79 7.49
CA PRO A 104 10.84 22.92 7.65
C PRO A 104 11.43 22.94 9.06
N GLU A 105 12.71 23.27 9.16
CA GLU A 105 13.55 23.21 10.37
C GLU A 105 12.89 23.87 11.61
N LYS A 106 12.00 24.83 11.36
CA LYS A 106 11.15 25.51 12.35
C LYS A 106 10.19 24.59 13.12
N LEU A 107 9.69 23.51 12.50
CA LEU A 107 8.81 22.50 13.13
C LEU A 107 9.59 21.47 13.95
N MET A 108 10.93 21.51 13.92
CA MET A 108 11.81 20.57 14.62
C MET A 108 12.61 21.23 15.75
N SER A 109 12.34 22.50 16.09
CA SER A 109 12.94 23.15 17.26
C SER A 109 12.08 22.92 18.50
N ASP A 110 12.72 22.56 19.62
CA ASP A 110 12.07 22.36 20.93
C ASP A 110 11.36 23.63 21.45
N ASP A 111 11.67 24.80 20.88
CA ASP A 111 11.10 26.10 21.22
C ASP A 111 9.91 26.52 20.32
N TYR A 112 9.41 25.62 19.45
CA TYR A 112 8.31 25.96 18.53
C TYR A 112 6.94 25.88 19.22
N GLU A 113 6.46 27.02 19.72
CA GLU A 113 5.07 27.16 20.15
C GLU A 113 4.13 27.09 18.94
N HIS A 114 3.28 26.06 18.90
CA HIS A 114 2.21 25.95 17.92
C HIS A 114 1.20 27.11 18.12
N THR A 115 1.15 28.05 17.18
CA THR A 115 0.00 28.95 17.06
C THR A 115 -1.11 28.24 16.31
N GLU A 116 -2.35 28.26 16.83
CA GLU A 116 -3.54 27.62 16.24
C GLU A 116 -3.76 27.95 14.75
N GLU A 117 -3.24 29.09 14.28
CA GLU A 117 -3.38 29.61 12.92
C GLU A 117 -2.77 28.73 11.80
N TYR A 118 -1.78 27.89 12.09
CA TYR A 118 -1.14 27.03 11.07
C TYR A 118 -2.02 25.83 10.65
N TYR A 119 -2.78 25.25 11.58
CA TYR A 119 -3.64 24.11 11.28
C TYR A 119 -4.85 24.49 10.42
N ASP A 120 -5.27 25.77 10.47
CA ASP A 120 -6.48 26.24 9.81
C ASP A 120 -6.24 26.65 8.34
N THR A 121 -5.01 26.90 7.91
CA THR A 121 -4.71 27.42 6.56
C THR A 121 -4.39 26.33 5.53
N GLU A 122 -3.67 25.26 5.91
CA GLU A 122 -3.29 24.19 4.99
C GLU A 122 -4.31 23.05 4.92
N ARG A 123 -5.05 22.77 6.00
CA ARG A 123 -6.11 21.73 6.00
C ARG A 123 -7.43 22.22 5.38
N ASN A 124 -7.71 23.53 5.47
CA ASN A 124 -8.87 24.16 4.82
C ASN A 124 -8.55 24.76 3.45
N ARG A 125 -7.34 24.52 2.92
CA ARG A 125 -7.05 24.85 1.52
C ARG A 125 -7.92 23.95 0.68
N ALA A 126 -9.05 24.50 0.22
CA ALA A 126 -10.01 23.79 -0.62
C ALA A 126 -9.23 23.12 -1.76
N VAL A 127 -9.15 21.80 -1.72
CA VAL A 127 -8.65 21.01 -2.84
C VAL A 127 -9.67 21.24 -3.94
N GLU A 128 -9.29 22.03 -4.94
CA GLU A 128 -10.18 22.38 -6.04
C GLU A 128 -10.61 21.10 -6.77
N THR A 129 -11.89 20.77 -6.59
CA THR A 129 -12.70 19.84 -7.40
C THR A 129 -12.17 18.42 -7.53
N VAL A 130 -12.20 17.66 -6.42
CA VAL A 130 -12.45 16.23 -6.53
C VAL A 130 -13.97 16.07 -6.67
N ASN A 131 -14.43 15.24 -7.61
CA ASN A 131 -15.86 15.00 -7.83
C ASN A 131 -16.49 14.53 -6.49
N ASP A 132 -17.31 15.38 -5.86
CA ASP A 132 -17.87 15.14 -4.51
C ASP A 132 -18.86 13.98 -4.46
N ASN A 133 -19.20 13.38 -5.61
CA ASN A 133 -20.17 12.31 -5.71
C ASN A 133 -19.50 10.96 -5.43
N ILE A 134 -19.96 10.29 -4.37
CA ILE A 134 -19.62 8.91 -4.03
C ILE A 134 -20.81 7.99 -4.33
N TYR A 135 -20.53 6.71 -4.51
CA TYR A 135 -21.57 5.69 -4.66
C TYR A 135 -21.64 4.85 -3.38
N VAL A 136 -22.82 4.80 -2.77
CA VAL A 136 -23.07 4.10 -1.51
C VAL A 136 -24.11 3.02 -1.76
N LYS A 137 -23.91 1.85 -1.17
CA LYS A 137 -24.85 0.73 -1.33
C LYS A 137 -26.12 0.99 -0.53
N ASP A 138 -27.24 1.03 -1.23
CA ASP A 138 -28.56 1.16 -0.65
C ASP A 138 -28.97 -0.16 0.00
N GLU A 139 -29.27 -0.14 1.31
CA GLU A 139 -29.54 -1.37 2.07
C GLU A 139 -30.92 -1.99 1.74
N GLU A 140 -31.87 -1.20 1.24
CA GLU A 140 -33.22 -1.69 0.90
C GLU A 140 -33.25 -2.37 -0.46
N THR A 141 -32.54 -1.81 -1.44
CA THR A 141 -32.54 -2.28 -2.83
C THR A 141 -31.31 -3.09 -3.20
N GLY A 142 -30.24 -3.01 -2.40
CA GLY A 142 -28.95 -3.68 -2.63
C GLY A 142 -28.12 -3.08 -3.78
N ARG A 143 -28.58 -1.99 -4.39
CA ARG A 143 -27.94 -1.31 -5.53
C ARG A 143 -27.09 -0.13 -5.06
N ASN A 144 -26.16 0.33 -5.91
CA ASN A 144 -25.36 1.52 -5.61
C ASN A 144 -26.18 2.77 -5.92
N LYS A 145 -26.16 3.74 -5.01
CA LYS A 145 -26.82 5.05 -5.14
C LYS A 145 -25.77 6.14 -5.07
N GLN A 146 -25.85 7.11 -5.97
CA GLN A 146 -24.98 8.28 -5.95
C GLN A 146 -25.43 9.28 -4.87
N MET A 147 -24.49 9.78 -4.08
CA MET A 147 -24.70 10.86 -3.10
C MET A 147 -23.43 11.67 -2.91
N SER A 148 -23.52 12.88 -2.37
CA SER A 148 -22.31 13.64 -2.05
C SER A 148 -21.59 13.05 -0.83
N ALA A 149 -20.26 13.22 -0.76
CA ALA A 149 -19.46 12.83 0.39
C ALA A 149 -20.01 13.46 1.68
N LYS A 150 -20.47 14.72 1.61
CA LYS A 150 -21.08 15.42 2.74
C LYS A 150 -22.36 14.73 3.24
N GLU A 151 -23.30 14.42 2.35
CA GLU A 151 -24.55 13.75 2.73
C GLU A 151 -24.30 12.39 3.38
N TYR A 152 -23.30 11.64 2.89
CA TYR A 152 -22.91 10.38 3.50
C TYR A 152 -22.40 10.55 4.92
N TRP A 153 -21.45 11.46 5.14
CA TRP A 153 -20.88 11.69 6.47
C TRP A 153 -21.89 12.25 7.46
N ASP A 154 -22.81 13.11 7.02
CA ASP A 154 -23.91 13.64 7.83
C ASP A 154 -24.96 12.55 8.17
N SER A 155 -25.04 11.47 7.38
CA SER A 155 -25.95 10.33 7.63
C SER A 155 -25.43 9.32 8.66
N LEU A 156 -24.13 9.34 8.97
CA LEU A 156 -23.56 8.41 9.94
C LEU A 156 -23.95 8.81 11.38
N PRO A 157 -24.28 7.85 12.25
CA PRO A 157 -24.59 8.15 13.63
C PRO A 157 -23.40 8.79 14.34
N ASP A 158 -23.66 9.78 15.20
CA ASP A 158 -22.64 10.39 16.07
C ASP A 158 -21.91 9.30 16.88
N VAL A 159 -20.58 9.32 16.82
CA VAL A 159 -19.73 8.29 17.44
C VAL A 159 -19.89 8.30 18.96
N VAL A 160 -20.70 7.40 19.51
CA VAL A 160 -20.73 7.14 20.96
C VAL A 160 -19.59 6.20 21.30
N ALA A 161 -18.61 6.68 22.06
CA ALA A 161 -17.51 5.88 22.59
C ALA A 161 -18.05 4.70 23.43
N SER A 162 -18.07 3.51 22.84
CA SER A 162 -18.36 2.26 23.55
C SER A 162 -17.14 1.86 24.40
N LYS A 163 -17.36 1.65 25.70
CA LYS A 163 -16.31 1.22 26.65
C LYS A 163 -16.02 -0.29 26.63
N ASP A 164 -16.75 -1.08 25.84
CA ASP A 164 -16.72 -2.56 25.92
C ASP A 164 -16.21 -3.26 24.65
N ILE A 165 -15.44 -2.58 23.81
CA ILE A 165 -14.79 -3.19 22.63
C ILE A 165 -13.29 -2.83 22.67
N PRO A 166 -12.35 -3.77 22.50
CA PRO A 166 -10.94 -3.43 22.43
C PRO A 166 -10.74 -2.49 21.24
N THR A 167 -10.28 -1.30 21.55
CA THR A 167 -10.21 -0.10 20.71
C THR A 167 -9.62 -0.36 19.32
N ARG A 168 -10.46 -0.31 18.27
CA ARG A 168 -10.03 0.24 16.98
C ARG A 168 -10.62 1.64 16.87
N THR A 169 -9.79 2.64 17.13
CA THR A 169 -10.10 4.04 16.85
C THR A 169 -10.31 4.17 15.33
N VAL A 170 -11.54 4.43 14.90
CA VAL A 170 -11.84 4.71 13.49
C VAL A 170 -11.64 6.21 13.28
N TRP A 171 -10.64 6.56 12.48
CA TRP A 171 -10.37 7.95 12.12
C TRP A 171 -11.30 8.37 10.99
N ARG A 172 -11.77 9.62 11.03
CA ARG A 172 -12.67 10.27 10.05
C ARG A 172 -12.15 10.31 8.60
N THR A 173 -10.98 9.73 8.34
CA THR A 173 -10.23 9.82 7.09
C THR A 173 -9.52 8.51 6.74
N ASP A 174 -9.92 7.36 7.30
CA ASP A 174 -9.30 6.06 6.92
C ASP A 174 -9.75 5.66 5.50
N PRO A 175 -8.86 5.69 4.49
CA PRO A 175 -9.21 5.34 3.12
C PRO A 175 -9.38 3.82 2.92
N ASN A 176 -9.19 3.02 3.97
CA ASN A 176 -9.43 1.57 3.97
C ASN A 176 -10.71 1.18 4.72
N ASP A 177 -11.64 2.12 4.97
CA ASP A 177 -12.97 1.75 5.48
C ASP A 177 -13.65 0.83 4.44
N PRO A 178 -14.04 -0.40 4.81
CA PRO A 178 -14.67 -1.35 3.89
C PRO A 178 -15.98 -0.86 3.25
N LYS A 179 -16.52 0.29 3.69
CA LYS A 179 -17.67 0.95 3.05
C LYS A 179 -17.30 1.86 1.86
N VAL A 180 -16.04 2.24 1.69
CA VAL A 180 -15.59 3.11 0.59
C VAL A 180 -14.63 2.33 -0.31
N ILE A 181 -15.17 1.71 -1.35
CA ILE A 181 -14.36 1.07 -2.39
C ILE A 181 -14.28 2.05 -3.57
N PRO A 182 -13.13 2.67 -3.86
CA PRO A 182 -12.98 3.51 -5.05
C PRO A 182 -13.02 2.61 -6.30
N PHE A 183 -13.97 2.88 -7.20
CA PHE A 183 -14.10 2.18 -8.48
C PHE A 183 -13.64 3.06 -9.66
N THR A 184 -13.04 2.43 -10.68
CA THR A 184 -12.64 3.02 -11.96
C THR A 184 -13.79 2.94 -12.98
N GLU A 185 -13.82 3.85 -13.97
CA GLU A 185 -14.91 4.08 -14.96
C GLU A 185 -15.53 2.84 -15.65
N ASP A 186 -14.88 1.68 -15.61
CA ASP A 186 -15.35 0.44 -16.26
C ASP A 186 -16.26 -0.45 -15.41
N SER A 187 -16.50 -0.13 -14.13
CA SER A 187 -17.42 -0.90 -13.28
C SER A 187 -18.87 -0.50 -13.52
N LYS A 188 -19.45 -1.03 -14.59
CA LYS A 188 -20.88 -0.90 -14.88
C LYS A 188 -21.71 -1.64 -13.83
N ASP A 189 -22.51 -0.91 -13.08
CA ASP A 189 -23.97 -1.05 -13.10
C ASP A 189 -24.59 0.29 -12.70
N VAL A 190 -25.25 0.89 -13.68
CA VAL A 190 -25.94 2.19 -13.60
C VAL A 190 -27.43 1.89 -13.55
N ASP A 191 -28.11 2.50 -12.58
CA ASP A 191 -29.41 3.15 -12.80
C ASP A 191 -29.33 4.54 -12.14
#